data_AF-A0A4Y6PXC4-F1
#
_entry.id   AF-A0A4Y6PXC4-F1
#
_cell.length_a   1.000
_cell.length_b   1.000
_cell.length_c   1.000
_cell.angle_alpha   90.00
_cell.angle_beta   90.00
_cell.angle_gamma   90.00
#
_symmetry.space_group_name_H-M   'P 1'
#
loop_
_entity.id
_entity.type
_entity.pdbx_description
1 polymer ?
#
loop_
_entity_poly.entity_id
_entity_poly.type
_entity_poly.pdbx_seq_one_letter_code
_entity_poly.pdbx_strand_id
1 'polypeptide(L)'
;MTKTTHNLRVALFLVALSLLAGCGDEPTEEEVLGSTIKFEPNRPSSDEGEAVDPYTGDNDLVLEAQQRFRTGLDLHRKVIYRTCTPNGGVCHNQKEYPDLRTPANFFSTIGAPCNVQPGEWESVYDRCERPGDRFKLSDHDFNEIEIGWLEYIPGEEEQDYGDENMPDAESPGLHIYLHDPVNIDRNETYSTGQFIRTFVDADGKVKDLVFANFRTRWWILDDGRHLMAEVRNYQVDTINELMSVGIVQGDTNRNGTYGAREAKPATLLEPGKPDESYLIGRLRGTMGGEPVPGSRMPLANQPLSIPEMLALFCFVEGLDANADSPPDGTSPIDYKDCSYSEDPESLNLLGEGVTWSGRVSRILEANCGGCHGGAQPAAELNLTDDEAYTTLLGASQQQPDLNLVEPGSPEESYLWLKITDDESITGSAMPIDPLNGTRTLTQAELDDIRTWIENGAMDE
;
A
#
# COMPACT_ATOMS: atom_id res chain seq x y z
N MET A 1 53.39 60.22 52.97
CA MET A 1 54.54 59.39 52.53
C MET A 1 54.06 58.58 51.33
N THR A 2 54.57 58.72 50.10
CA THR A 2 55.93 58.38 49.58
C THR A 2 56.22 56.86 49.67
N LYS A 3 56.60 56.15 48.59
CA LYS A 3 56.97 56.58 47.21
C LYS A 3 57.12 55.36 46.25
N THR A 4 56.68 55.48 44.98
CA THR A 4 57.25 54.81 43.76
C THR A 4 57.36 53.26 43.74
N THR A 5 57.59 52.49 42.65
CA THR A 5 57.77 52.65 41.18
C THR A 5 57.48 51.27 40.53
N HIS A 6 57.13 51.07 39.25
CA HIS A 6 56.82 52.01 38.15
C HIS A 6 55.56 51.48 37.38
N ASN A 7 55.40 51.30 36.06
CA ASN A 7 56.22 51.53 34.85
C ASN A 7 55.34 52.03 33.67
N LEU A 8 55.92 52.58 32.61
CA LEU A 8 55.21 53.34 31.56
C LEU A 8 56.00 53.40 30.24
N ARG A 9 55.33 53.29 29.08
CA ARG A 9 55.64 53.90 27.74
C ARG A 9 54.85 53.19 26.62
N VAL A 10 54.46 53.82 25.49
CA VAL A 10 54.20 55.24 25.16
C VAL A 10 53.33 55.24 23.88
N ALA A 11 52.56 56.31 23.61
CA ALA A 11 51.77 56.47 22.38
C ALA A 11 52.15 57.76 21.63
N LEU A 12 52.07 57.76 20.28
CA LEU A 12 52.19 58.88 19.31
C LEU A 12 52.10 58.24 17.88
N PHE A 13 51.61 58.81 16.77
CA PHE A 13 50.67 59.92 16.45
C PHE A 13 50.59 60.07 14.89
N LEU A 14 49.63 60.86 14.35
CA LEU A 14 49.59 61.40 12.95
C LEU A 14 49.39 60.32 11.84
N VAL A 15 49.02 60.59 10.57
CA VAL A 15 48.61 61.78 9.75
C VAL A 15 47.80 61.20 8.56
N ALA A 16 46.85 61.85 7.85
CA ALA A 16 45.95 62.99 8.08
C ALA A 16 44.87 62.97 6.93
N LEU A 17 44.09 64.04 6.72
CA LEU A 17 43.07 64.15 5.67
C LEU A 17 43.24 65.45 4.85
N SER A 18 43.22 65.35 3.51
CA SER A 18 43.23 66.51 2.59
C SER A 18 42.65 66.16 1.22
N LEU A 19 41.86 67.06 0.62
CA LEU A 19 41.08 66.85 -0.61
C LEU A 19 41.79 67.33 -1.89
N LEU A 20 41.08 67.18 -3.03
CA LEU A 20 41.27 67.75 -4.38
C LEU A 20 42.11 66.88 -5.34
N ALA A 21 41.71 66.68 -6.61
CA ALA A 21 40.41 66.92 -7.26
C ALA A 21 40.32 66.10 -8.58
N GLY A 22 39.10 65.80 -9.04
CA GLY A 22 38.84 65.20 -10.35
C GLY A 22 37.34 65.18 -10.66
N CYS A 23 36.95 65.57 -11.87
CA CYS A 23 35.56 65.49 -12.33
C CYS A 23 35.27 64.08 -12.87
N GLY A 24 34.02 63.65 -12.77
CA GLY A 24 33.65 62.24 -12.98
C GLY A 24 33.45 61.84 -14.45
N ASP A 25 33.32 60.52 -14.60
CA ASP A 25 32.42 59.87 -15.55
C ASP A 25 31.45 59.00 -14.73
N GLU A 26 30.27 58.69 -15.26
CA GLU A 26 29.31 57.78 -14.60
C GLU A 26 29.76 56.31 -14.80
N PRO A 27 29.74 55.47 -13.75
CA PRO A 27 30.01 54.04 -13.92
C PRO A 27 28.87 53.40 -14.73
N THR A 28 29.20 52.84 -15.89
CA THR A 28 28.26 52.14 -16.78
C THR A 28 27.69 50.88 -16.13
N GLU A 29 26.48 50.47 -16.53
CA GLU A 29 25.65 49.42 -15.90
C GLU A 29 26.23 47.97 -15.91
N GLU A 30 27.52 47.79 -16.23
CA GLU A 30 28.12 46.49 -16.56
C GLU A 30 28.92 45.83 -15.39
N GLU A 31 28.99 46.47 -14.22
CA GLU A 31 29.80 45.99 -13.06
C GLU A 31 28.98 45.37 -11.90
N VAL A 32 27.80 44.80 -12.19
CA VAL A 32 26.96 44.09 -11.18
C VAL A 32 26.67 42.62 -11.54
N LEU A 33 26.82 42.21 -12.80
CA LEU A 33 26.51 40.84 -13.28
C LEU A 33 27.73 40.15 -13.94
N GLY A 34 28.88 40.20 -13.26
CA GLY A 34 30.18 39.76 -13.81
C GLY A 34 30.84 38.53 -13.18
N SER A 35 30.30 37.93 -12.11
CA SER A 35 30.91 36.78 -11.43
C SER A 35 30.26 35.44 -11.79
N THR A 36 30.70 34.83 -12.89
CA THR A 36 30.46 33.40 -13.13
C THR A 36 31.19 32.56 -12.08
N ILE A 37 30.46 32.14 -11.05
CA ILE A 37 30.89 31.05 -10.18
C ILE A 37 31.17 29.84 -11.09
N LYS A 38 32.41 29.33 -11.07
CA LYS A 38 32.77 28.09 -11.78
C LYS A 38 32.18 26.88 -11.07
N PHE A 39 30.88 26.73 -11.21
CA PHE A 39 30.17 25.50 -10.90
C PHE A 39 30.27 24.57 -12.10
N GLU A 40 31.25 23.67 -12.06
CA GLU A 40 31.26 22.48 -12.91
C GLU A 40 30.36 21.46 -12.19
N PRO A 41 29.11 21.21 -12.67
CA PRO A 41 28.25 20.22 -12.03
C PRO A 41 28.88 18.84 -12.22
N ASN A 42 29.34 18.24 -11.12
CA ASN A 42 29.60 16.81 -11.09
C ASN A 42 28.27 16.05 -11.11
N ARG A 43 27.59 16.09 -12.26
CA ARG A 43 26.46 15.22 -12.55
C ARG A 43 27.02 13.79 -12.55
N PRO A 44 26.47 12.86 -11.76
CA PRO A 44 26.83 11.46 -11.89
C PRO A 44 26.67 11.03 -13.35
N SER A 45 27.58 10.20 -13.85
CA SER A 45 27.24 9.37 -15.00
C SER A 45 26.06 8.50 -14.57
N SER A 46 24.88 8.76 -15.13
CA SER A 46 24.03 7.63 -15.51
C SER A 46 24.88 6.78 -16.44
N ASP A 47 25.16 5.54 -16.05
CA ASP A 47 25.63 4.57 -17.04
C ASP A 47 24.59 4.55 -18.17
N GLU A 48 25.03 4.64 -19.43
CA GLU A 48 24.10 4.60 -20.55
C GLU A 48 23.47 3.20 -20.54
N GLY A 49 22.18 3.14 -20.14
CA GLY A 49 21.48 1.90 -19.83
C GLY A 49 21.68 0.84 -20.90
N GLU A 50 21.99 -0.39 -20.45
CA GLU A 50 22.60 -1.42 -21.30
C GLU A 50 21.83 -1.64 -22.61
N ALA A 51 22.58 -1.77 -23.71
CA ALA A 51 22.03 -1.70 -25.05
C ALA A 51 21.29 -2.98 -25.45
N VAL A 52 20.04 -3.08 -24.99
CA VAL A 52 19.06 -4.14 -25.31
C VAL A 52 18.87 -4.29 -26.82
N ASP A 53 19.01 -5.53 -27.32
CA ASP A 53 18.57 -5.91 -28.65
C ASP A 53 17.03 -5.90 -28.73
N PRO A 54 16.40 -5.28 -29.74
CA PRO A 54 14.95 -5.27 -29.86
C PRO A 54 14.39 -6.67 -30.16
N TYR A 55 13.19 -6.96 -29.66
CA TYR A 55 12.40 -8.13 -30.06
C TYR A 55 12.10 -8.07 -31.57
N THR A 56 12.40 -9.17 -32.28
CA THR A 56 12.21 -9.31 -33.74
C THR A 56 11.28 -10.48 -34.11
N GLY A 57 10.46 -10.97 -33.19
CA GLY A 57 9.41 -11.95 -33.48
C GLY A 57 8.18 -11.32 -34.14
N ASP A 58 7.12 -12.12 -34.29
CA ASP A 58 5.89 -11.79 -35.00
C ASP A 58 4.62 -11.74 -34.12
N ASN A 59 4.74 -11.84 -32.79
CA ASN A 59 3.60 -11.61 -31.89
C ASN A 59 3.28 -10.09 -31.81
N ASP A 60 2.10 -9.71 -32.31
CA ASP A 60 1.64 -8.31 -32.38
C ASP A 60 1.55 -7.62 -31.01
N LEU A 61 1.28 -8.36 -29.91
CA LEU A 61 1.17 -7.81 -28.56
C LEU A 61 2.55 -7.42 -28.00
N VAL A 62 3.58 -8.22 -28.28
CA VAL A 62 4.98 -7.91 -27.92
C VAL A 62 5.49 -6.74 -28.75
N LEU A 63 5.18 -6.71 -30.05
CA LEU A 63 5.52 -5.60 -30.95
C LEU A 63 4.84 -4.29 -30.52
N GLU A 64 3.56 -4.34 -30.12
CA GLU A 64 2.84 -3.20 -29.56
C GLU A 64 3.46 -2.72 -28.25
N ALA A 65 3.75 -3.64 -27.31
CA ALA A 65 4.35 -3.31 -26.02
C ALA A 65 5.71 -2.61 -26.20
N GLN A 66 6.60 -3.20 -27.02
CA GLN A 66 7.88 -2.64 -27.39
C GLN A 66 7.76 -1.27 -28.08
N GLN A 67 6.75 -1.07 -28.93
CA GLN A 67 6.53 0.21 -29.60
C GLN A 67 6.04 1.30 -28.62
N ARG A 68 5.11 0.95 -27.73
CA ARG A 68 4.42 1.87 -26.80
C ARG A 68 5.20 2.16 -25.52
N PHE A 69 5.85 1.18 -24.92
CA PHE A 69 6.42 1.21 -23.57
C PHE A 69 7.89 0.81 -23.59
N ARG A 70 8.76 1.72 -24.06
CA ARG A 70 10.17 1.40 -24.29
C ARG A 70 11.01 1.34 -23.03
N THR A 71 10.55 1.97 -21.96
CA THR A 71 11.32 2.27 -20.74
C THR A 71 10.41 2.23 -19.51
N GLY A 72 10.97 2.03 -18.32
CA GLY A 72 10.19 2.13 -17.06
C GLY A 72 9.51 3.49 -16.88
N LEU A 73 10.10 4.56 -17.44
CA LEU A 73 9.54 5.91 -17.45
C LEU A 73 8.37 6.07 -18.43
N ASP A 74 8.36 5.34 -19.55
CA ASP A 74 7.19 5.24 -20.43
C ASP A 74 6.05 4.46 -19.78
N LEU A 75 6.37 3.32 -19.16
CA LEU A 75 5.42 2.50 -18.38
C LEU A 75 4.75 3.35 -17.29
N HIS A 76 5.53 4.10 -16.50
CA HIS A 76 4.99 5.02 -15.49
C HIS A 76 4.02 6.04 -16.10
N ARG A 77 4.46 6.77 -17.13
CA ARG A 77 3.72 7.91 -17.69
C ARG A 77 2.44 7.51 -18.44
N LYS A 78 2.44 6.34 -19.07
CA LYS A 78 1.35 5.88 -19.97
C LYS A 78 0.38 4.94 -19.27
N VAL A 79 0.84 4.18 -18.27
CA VAL A 79 0.07 3.13 -17.59
C VAL A 79 -0.15 3.49 -16.12
N ILE A 80 0.90 3.48 -15.29
CA ILE A 80 0.78 3.64 -13.83
C ILE A 80 0.10 4.97 -13.46
N TYR A 81 0.50 6.07 -14.11
CA TYR A 81 -0.11 7.38 -13.87
C TYR A 81 -1.61 7.40 -14.25
N ARG A 82 -1.95 6.80 -15.40
CA ARG A 82 -3.33 6.70 -15.94
C ARG A 82 -4.24 5.89 -15.04
N THR A 83 -3.78 4.72 -14.57
CA THR A 83 -4.66 3.73 -13.94
C THR A 83 -4.59 3.74 -12.41
N CYS A 84 -3.44 4.05 -11.81
CA CYS A 84 -3.27 4.01 -10.36
C CYS A 84 -3.43 5.37 -9.67
N THR A 85 -3.27 6.49 -10.38
CA THR A 85 -3.10 7.83 -9.76
C THR A 85 -4.00 9.00 -10.24
N PRO A 86 -4.95 8.85 -11.18
CA PRO A 86 -5.53 10.01 -11.89
C PRO A 86 -6.41 10.90 -11.00
N ASN A 87 -7.00 10.33 -9.94
CA ASN A 87 -8.08 10.93 -9.15
C ASN A 87 -7.61 11.97 -8.12
N GLY A 88 -6.65 12.83 -8.49
CA GLY A 88 -6.30 14.08 -7.78
C GLY A 88 -5.79 13.98 -6.33
N GLY A 89 -5.68 12.78 -5.77
CA GLY A 89 -5.42 12.55 -4.34
C GLY A 89 -6.23 11.41 -3.71
N VAL A 90 -7.07 10.70 -4.47
CA VAL A 90 -7.95 9.61 -3.99
C VAL A 90 -7.36 8.20 -4.24
N CYS A 91 -6.39 8.05 -5.15
CA CYS A 91 -5.78 6.74 -5.47
C CYS A 91 -4.25 6.87 -5.50
N HIS A 92 -3.56 5.98 -4.78
CA HIS A 92 -2.09 5.81 -4.74
C HIS A 92 -1.27 7.10 -4.93
N ASN A 93 -1.49 8.08 -4.03
CA ASN A 93 -0.96 9.43 -4.11
C ASN A 93 -1.03 10.12 -2.73
N GLN A 94 0.13 10.52 -2.18
CA GLN A 94 0.39 11.27 -0.93
C GLN A 94 -0.34 10.86 0.36
N LYS A 95 -1.67 10.79 0.34
CA LYS A 95 -2.53 10.27 1.40
C LYS A 95 -2.63 8.75 1.33
N GLU A 96 -2.73 8.21 0.12
CA GLU A 96 -2.79 6.77 -0.13
C GLU A 96 -1.41 6.21 -0.45
N TYR A 97 -1.11 5.02 0.07
CA TYR A 97 0.16 4.33 -0.10
C TYR A 97 0.02 3.11 -1.04
N PRO A 98 1.07 2.75 -1.82
CA PRO A 98 2.20 3.60 -2.15
C PRO A 98 1.76 4.87 -2.89
N ASP A 99 2.49 5.98 -2.75
CA ASP A 99 2.36 7.08 -3.70
C ASP A 99 3.00 6.59 -5.01
N LEU A 100 2.23 6.54 -6.10
CA LEU A 100 2.69 6.15 -7.43
C LEU A 100 2.67 7.33 -8.41
N ARG A 101 2.34 8.55 -7.96
CA ARG A 101 2.07 9.73 -8.80
C ARG A 101 3.29 10.22 -9.58
N THR A 102 4.50 9.93 -9.12
CA THR A 102 5.74 10.35 -9.79
C THR A 102 6.61 9.14 -10.13
N PRO A 103 7.45 9.21 -11.19
CA PRO A 103 8.37 8.12 -11.52
C PRO A 103 9.29 7.76 -10.35
N ALA A 104 9.79 8.76 -9.62
CA ALA A 104 10.63 8.54 -8.44
C ALA A 104 9.91 7.74 -7.34
N ASN A 105 8.63 8.03 -7.10
CA ASN A 105 7.86 7.30 -6.10
C ASN A 105 7.54 5.87 -6.58
N PHE A 106 7.20 5.69 -7.86
CA PHE A 106 7.01 4.36 -8.47
C PHE A 106 8.29 3.52 -8.40
N PHE A 107 9.45 4.06 -8.79
CA PHE A 107 10.72 3.34 -8.68
C PHE A 107 11.14 3.11 -7.21
N SER A 108 10.70 3.94 -6.26
CA SER A 108 10.90 3.69 -4.82
C SER A 108 10.08 2.51 -4.26
N THR A 109 9.20 1.89 -5.06
CA THR A 109 8.52 0.64 -4.69
C THR A 109 9.38 -0.61 -4.95
N ILE A 110 10.44 -0.48 -5.74
CA ILE A 110 11.31 -1.60 -6.13
C ILE A 110 12.15 -2.04 -4.92
N GLY A 111 12.02 -3.30 -4.52
CA GLY A 111 12.63 -3.85 -3.32
C GLY A 111 12.07 -3.30 -1.99
N ALA A 112 11.11 -2.37 -2.03
CA ALA A 112 10.50 -1.82 -0.83
C ALA A 112 9.50 -2.83 -0.23
N PRO A 113 9.45 -3.01 1.10
CA PRO A 113 8.41 -3.83 1.73
C PRO A 113 7.02 -3.34 1.32
N CYS A 114 6.08 -4.26 1.12
CA CYS A 114 4.67 -3.86 1.10
C CYS A 114 4.30 -3.34 2.49
N ASN A 115 4.27 -2.01 2.69
CA ASN A 115 3.52 -1.49 3.83
C ASN A 115 2.04 -1.77 3.58
N VAL A 116 1.45 -2.52 4.49
CA VAL A 116 0.03 -2.47 4.77
C VAL A 116 -0.34 -1.01 5.11
N GLN A 117 -1.41 -0.48 4.50
CA GLN A 117 -1.99 0.78 4.96
C GLN A 117 -2.74 0.55 6.28
N PRO A 118 -2.93 1.60 7.10
CA PRO A 118 -3.98 1.59 8.11
C PRO A 118 -5.33 1.34 7.44
N GLY A 119 -6.01 0.26 7.82
CA GLY A 119 -7.26 -0.24 7.25
C GLY A 119 -7.72 -1.48 8.02
N GLU A 120 -8.73 -2.19 7.51
CA GLU A 120 -9.21 -3.43 8.13
C GLU A 120 -8.09 -4.48 8.15
N TRP A 121 -7.81 -5.03 9.33
CA TRP A 121 -6.64 -5.88 9.57
C TRP A 121 -6.75 -7.23 8.85
N GLU A 122 -7.96 -7.74 8.68
CA GLU A 122 -8.31 -8.92 7.88
C GLU A 122 -7.89 -8.80 6.40
N SER A 123 -7.59 -7.60 5.91
CA SER A 123 -7.12 -7.36 4.53
C SER A 123 -5.60 -7.45 4.37
N VAL A 124 -4.84 -7.67 5.45
CA VAL A 124 -3.40 -7.90 5.37
C VAL A 124 -3.11 -9.32 4.87
N TYR A 125 -2.22 -9.42 3.89
CA TYR A 125 -1.72 -10.67 3.35
C TYR A 125 -0.51 -11.17 4.15
N ASP A 126 -0.50 -12.43 4.55
CA ASP A 126 0.54 -13.06 5.38
C ASP A 126 1.96 -12.79 4.83
N ARG A 127 2.18 -12.91 3.51
CA ARG A 127 3.50 -12.62 2.92
C ARG A 127 3.92 -11.14 2.98
N CYS A 128 3.05 -10.20 3.34
CA CYS A 128 3.40 -8.80 3.59
C CYS A 128 3.69 -8.48 5.06
N GLU A 129 3.52 -9.46 5.94
CA GLU A 129 3.94 -9.36 7.33
C GLU A 129 5.47 -9.35 7.41
N ARG A 130 5.99 -8.73 8.47
CA ARG A 130 7.42 -8.54 8.69
C ARG A 130 7.76 -9.07 10.07
N PRO A 131 9.01 -9.49 10.35
CA PRO A 131 9.39 -9.89 11.70
C PRO A 131 9.04 -8.78 12.69
N GLY A 132 8.19 -9.11 13.65
CA GLY A 132 7.68 -8.18 14.65
C GLY A 132 8.78 -7.65 15.55
N ASP A 133 8.53 -6.50 16.16
CA ASP A 133 9.30 -6.10 17.33
C ASP A 133 9.07 -7.13 18.45
N ARG A 134 10.04 -7.26 19.35
CA ARG A 134 9.94 -8.18 20.48
C ARG A 134 9.57 -7.47 21.78
N PHE A 135 8.98 -8.24 22.67
CA PHE A 135 8.61 -7.84 24.02
C PHE A 135 9.33 -8.69 25.07
N LYS A 136 9.64 -8.09 26.22
CA LYS A 136 9.91 -8.81 27.49
C LYS A 136 9.55 -7.94 28.69
N LEU A 137 9.44 -8.56 29.86
CA LEU A 137 9.35 -7.85 31.13
C LEU A 137 10.74 -7.80 31.79
N SER A 138 11.23 -6.60 32.14
CA SER A 138 12.60 -6.38 32.65
C SER A 138 12.95 -7.15 33.93
N ASP A 139 11.92 -7.46 34.73
CA ASP A 139 12.08 -8.01 36.08
C ASP A 139 11.86 -9.54 36.10
N HIS A 140 11.80 -10.20 34.92
CA HIS A 140 11.57 -11.64 34.73
C HIS A 140 12.60 -12.30 33.80
N ASP A 141 12.80 -13.60 33.94
CA ASP A 141 13.78 -14.40 33.17
C ASP A 141 13.09 -15.24 32.09
N PHE A 142 12.71 -14.58 30.98
CA PHE A 142 12.25 -15.23 29.75
C PHE A 142 12.87 -14.56 28.51
N ASN A 143 12.94 -15.30 27.40
CA ASN A 143 13.48 -14.80 26.14
C ASN A 143 12.61 -13.65 25.57
N GLU A 144 13.20 -12.79 24.74
CA GLU A 144 12.42 -11.79 24.01
C GLU A 144 11.46 -12.47 23.02
N ILE A 145 10.15 -12.23 23.18
CA ILE A 145 9.09 -12.88 22.37
C ILE A 145 8.59 -11.89 21.31
N GLU A 146 8.36 -12.36 20.09
CA GLU A 146 7.81 -11.54 19.01
C GLU A 146 6.36 -11.12 19.28
N ILE A 147 6.06 -9.85 19.04
CA ILE A 147 4.71 -9.29 19.11
C ILE A 147 3.99 -9.67 17.82
N GLY A 148 2.88 -10.39 17.94
CA GLY A 148 1.94 -10.60 16.86
C GLY A 148 1.24 -9.29 16.52
N TRP A 149 0.34 -8.86 17.40
CA TRP A 149 -0.32 -7.58 17.35
C TRP A 149 -0.48 -6.94 18.74
N LEU A 150 -0.87 -5.67 18.74
CA LEU A 150 -1.17 -4.90 19.94
C LEU A 150 -2.33 -3.93 19.71
N GLU A 151 -3.00 -3.56 20.80
CA GLU A 151 -4.21 -2.75 20.77
C GLU A 151 -4.31 -1.91 22.05
N TYR A 152 -4.84 -0.69 21.96
CA TYR A 152 -5.09 0.15 23.12
C TYR A 152 -6.58 0.43 23.23
N ILE A 153 -7.20 -0.08 24.29
CA ILE A 153 -8.61 0.12 24.63
C ILE A 153 -8.70 1.29 25.64
N PRO A 154 -9.12 2.49 25.22
CA PRO A 154 -9.16 3.65 26.09
C PRO A 154 -10.37 3.63 27.03
N GLY A 155 -10.12 3.69 28.34
CA GLY A 155 -11.16 3.80 29.35
C GLY A 155 -10.57 3.99 30.76
N GLU A 156 -11.44 4.05 31.76
CA GLU A 156 -11.06 3.87 33.17
C GLU A 156 -11.41 2.44 33.61
N GLU A 157 -10.70 1.91 34.60
CA GLU A 157 -10.96 0.60 35.20
C GLU A 157 -12.37 0.58 35.84
N GLU A 158 -13.36 -0.03 35.18
CA GLU A 158 -14.75 -0.07 35.67
C GLU A 158 -14.94 -0.99 36.90
N GLN A 159 -14.00 -1.92 37.11
CA GLN A 159 -14.06 -2.97 38.15
C GLN A 159 -12.66 -3.26 38.70
N ASP A 160 -12.52 -3.36 40.02
CA ASP A 160 -11.26 -3.69 40.72
C ASP A 160 -10.82 -5.13 40.35
N TYR A 161 -9.73 -5.27 39.57
CA TYR A 161 -9.27 -6.56 39.07
C TYR A 161 -8.48 -7.38 40.12
N GLY A 162 -8.66 -8.70 40.13
CA GLY A 162 -8.04 -9.60 41.12
C GLY A 162 -8.24 -11.10 40.82
N ASP A 163 -7.78 -11.97 41.74
CA ASP A 163 -7.84 -13.45 41.58
C ASP A 163 -9.25 -14.01 41.30
N GLU A 164 -10.31 -13.31 41.74
CA GLU A 164 -11.72 -13.68 41.51
C GLU A 164 -12.36 -12.93 40.32
N ASN A 165 -11.68 -11.93 39.75
CA ASN A 165 -12.18 -11.06 38.69
C ASN A 165 -11.02 -10.59 37.79
N MET A 166 -10.62 -11.45 36.84
CA MET A 166 -9.56 -11.16 35.86
C MET A 166 -10.05 -10.21 34.77
N PRO A 167 -9.18 -9.37 34.18
CA PRO A 167 -9.49 -8.70 32.91
C PRO A 167 -9.59 -9.70 31.76
N ASP A 168 -10.30 -9.28 30.72
CA ASP A 168 -10.53 -9.99 29.46
C ASP A 168 -9.98 -9.17 28.28
N ALA A 169 -10.30 -9.58 27.04
CA ALA A 169 -9.83 -8.92 25.83
C ALA A 169 -10.53 -7.57 25.53
N GLU A 170 -11.65 -7.25 26.18
CA GLU A 170 -12.41 -6.01 26.00
C GLU A 170 -12.12 -4.97 27.11
N SER A 171 -11.33 -5.36 28.10
CA SER A 171 -11.02 -4.58 29.30
C SER A 171 -10.14 -3.35 29.01
N PRO A 172 -10.39 -2.16 29.60
CA PRO A 172 -9.58 -0.97 29.32
C PRO A 172 -8.09 -1.10 29.66
N GLY A 173 -7.22 -1.17 28.65
CA GLY A 173 -5.78 -1.37 28.81
C GLY A 173 -4.99 -1.34 27.50
N LEU A 174 -3.68 -1.56 27.59
CA LEU A 174 -2.82 -1.88 26.43
C LEU A 174 -2.68 -3.40 26.32
N HIS A 175 -3.21 -3.98 25.26
CA HIS A 175 -3.16 -5.41 24.97
C HIS A 175 -1.99 -5.70 24.05
N ILE A 176 -1.25 -6.78 24.33
CA ILE A 176 -0.14 -7.27 23.53
C ILE A 176 -0.30 -8.77 23.37
N TYR A 177 -0.34 -9.23 22.12
CA TYR A 177 -0.44 -10.63 21.74
C TYR A 177 0.91 -11.12 21.22
N LEU A 178 1.36 -12.29 21.69
CA LEU A 178 2.73 -12.77 21.57
C LEU A 178 2.80 -14.14 20.86
N HIS A 179 3.83 -14.32 20.04
CA HIS A 179 4.08 -15.58 19.31
C HIS A 179 4.26 -16.79 20.24
N ASP A 180 4.80 -16.59 21.44
CA ASP A 180 5.03 -17.61 22.46
C ASP A 180 4.49 -17.16 23.82
N PRO A 181 4.11 -18.10 24.72
CA PRO A 181 3.64 -17.73 26.05
C PRO A 181 4.77 -17.23 26.95
N VAL A 182 4.50 -16.24 27.80
CA VAL A 182 5.44 -15.84 28.85
C VAL A 182 5.58 -16.92 29.93
N ASN A 183 6.81 -17.16 30.37
CA ASN A 183 7.10 -18.15 31.41
C ASN A 183 6.93 -17.54 32.82
N ILE A 184 5.68 -17.31 33.24
CA ILE A 184 5.35 -16.69 34.53
C ILE A 184 4.22 -17.46 35.23
N ASP A 185 4.51 -18.07 36.38
CA ASP A 185 3.56 -18.84 37.20
C ASP A 185 2.53 -17.96 37.97
N ARG A 186 2.03 -16.86 37.38
CA ARG A 186 1.12 -15.89 38.01
C ARG A 186 0.20 -15.19 37.02
N ASN A 187 -0.97 -14.79 37.51
CA ASN A 187 -1.97 -14.04 36.76
C ASN A 187 -1.65 -12.53 36.61
N GLU A 188 -0.88 -11.94 37.54
CA GLU A 188 -0.42 -10.54 37.47
C GLU A 188 1.06 -10.38 37.86
N THR A 189 1.68 -9.31 37.34
CA THR A 189 3.01 -8.86 37.78
C THR A 189 3.24 -7.37 37.54
N TYR A 190 3.95 -6.69 38.45
CA TYR A 190 4.32 -5.28 38.29
C TYR A 190 5.78 -5.14 37.80
N SER A 191 5.97 -4.74 36.54
CA SER A 191 7.27 -4.77 35.85
C SER A 191 7.34 -3.72 34.72
N THR A 192 8.55 -3.46 34.20
CA THR A 192 8.72 -2.69 32.95
C THR A 192 8.64 -3.62 31.75
N GLY A 193 7.59 -3.48 30.95
CA GLY A 193 7.56 -4.02 29.59
C GLY A 193 8.55 -3.25 28.71
N GLN A 194 9.35 -3.98 27.94
CA GLN A 194 10.39 -3.45 27.06
C GLN A 194 10.07 -3.84 25.63
N PHE A 195 10.09 -2.87 24.71
CA PHE A 195 9.89 -3.09 23.28
C PHE A 195 11.23 -3.01 22.57
N ILE A 196 11.62 -4.10 21.90
CA ILE A 196 12.95 -4.32 21.33
C ILE A 196 12.86 -4.46 19.81
N ARG A 197 13.60 -3.61 19.10
CA ARG A 197 13.78 -3.70 17.65
C ARG A 197 15.18 -4.18 17.33
N THR A 198 15.29 -5.17 16.45
CA THR A 198 16.56 -5.50 15.80
C THR A 198 16.81 -4.53 14.65
N PHE A 199 18.02 -3.99 14.58
CA PHE A 199 18.47 -3.11 13.50
C PHE A 199 19.88 -3.51 13.06
N VAL A 200 20.23 -3.19 11.81
CA VAL A 200 21.59 -3.31 11.30
C VAL A 200 22.23 -1.93 11.39
N ASP A 201 23.41 -1.83 12.00
CA ASP A 201 24.15 -0.56 12.07
C ASP A 201 24.99 -0.29 10.81
N ALA A 202 25.62 0.90 10.77
CA ALA A 202 26.46 1.32 9.65
C ALA A 202 27.75 0.47 9.45
N ASP A 203 28.09 -0.42 10.40
CA ASP A 203 29.18 -1.40 10.24
C ASP A 203 28.64 -2.76 9.73
N GLY A 204 27.36 -2.87 9.39
CA GLY A 204 26.69 -4.11 9.00
C GLY A 204 26.39 -5.05 10.17
N LYS A 205 26.41 -4.57 11.42
CA LYS A 205 26.23 -5.41 12.61
C LYS A 205 24.79 -5.38 13.09
N VAL A 206 24.21 -6.56 13.23
CA VAL A 206 22.93 -6.78 13.91
C VAL A 206 23.06 -6.33 15.38
N LYS A 207 22.12 -5.50 15.82
CA LYS A 207 22.01 -4.98 17.18
C LYS A 207 20.55 -4.92 17.60
N ASP A 208 20.32 -5.07 18.89
CA ASP A 208 19.00 -4.93 19.50
C ASP A 208 18.93 -3.63 20.31
N LEU A 209 17.86 -2.86 20.10
CA LEU A 209 17.58 -1.63 20.82
C LEU A 209 16.24 -1.74 21.53
N VAL A 210 16.25 -1.61 22.86
CA VAL A 210 15.03 -1.28 23.61
C VAL A 210 14.65 0.17 23.26
N PHE A 211 13.70 0.36 22.35
CA PHE A 211 13.31 1.69 21.85
C PHE A 211 12.21 2.33 22.69
N ALA A 212 11.34 1.53 23.30
CA ALA A 212 10.30 1.99 24.21
C ALA A 212 10.19 1.10 25.46
N ASN A 213 9.66 1.67 26.55
CA ASN A 213 9.47 0.98 27.82
C ASN A 213 8.16 1.46 28.45
N PHE A 214 7.38 0.55 29.05
CA PHE A 214 6.18 0.89 29.80
C PHE A 214 6.18 0.15 31.16
N ARG A 215 6.19 0.89 32.28
CA ARG A 215 6.20 0.29 33.62
C ARG A 215 4.82 0.39 34.27
N THR A 216 4.19 -0.76 34.49
CA THR A 216 2.85 -0.86 35.06
C THR A 216 2.61 -2.26 35.64
N ARG A 217 1.37 -2.55 36.07
CA ARG A 217 0.86 -3.90 36.27
C ARG A 217 0.52 -4.52 34.91
N TRP A 218 1.01 -5.73 34.69
CA TRP A 218 0.71 -6.58 33.56
C TRP A 218 -0.10 -7.78 34.04
N TRP A 219 -1.29 -7.97 33.47
CA TRP A 219 -2.09 -9.17 33.59
C TRP A 219 -1.70 -10.16 32.50
N ILE A 220 -1.76 -11.44 32.83
CA ILE A 220 -1.24 -12.55 32.03
C ILE A 220 -2.43 -13.45 31.68
N LEU A 221 -2.80 -13.46 30.41
CA LEU A 221 -4.02 -14.02 29.83
C LEU A 221 -3.67 -15.06 28.75
N ASP A 222 -4.67 -15.85 28.34
CA ASP A 222 -4.61 -16.82 27.23
C ASP A 222 -3.34 -17.69 27.22
N ASP A 223 -3.18 -18.49 28.27
CA ASP A 223 -2.01 -19.34 28.56
C ASP A 223 -0.65 -18.61 28.53
N GLY A 224 -0.67 -17.29 28.75
CA GLY A 224 0.51 -16.41 28.77
C GLY A 224 0.85 -15.77 27.42
N ARG A 225 0.03 -15.97 26.38
CA ARG A 225 0.23 -15.40 25.03
C ARG A 225 -0.33 -13.99 24.90
N HIS A 226 -1.23 -13.59 25.79
CA HIS A 226 -1.86 -12.28 25.79
C HIS A 226 -1.52 -11.57 27.09
N LEU A 227 -1.00 -10.34 26.99
CA LEU A 227 -0.69 -9.49 28.13
C LEU A 227 -1.54 -8.22 28.08
N MET A 228 -2.25 -7.92 29.17
CA MET A 228 -3.01 -6.68 29.32
C MET A 228 -2.29 -5.77 30.34
N ALA A 229 -1.88 -4.59 29.90
CA ALA A 229 -1.19 -3.60 30.72
C ALA A 229 -2.19 -2.59 31.29
N GLU A 230 -2.15 -2.37 32.59
CA GLU A 230 -2.96 -1.39 33.30
C GLU A 230 -2.55 0.04 32.86
N VAL A 231 -3.44 0.81 32.24
CA VAL A 231 -3.17 2.18 31.74
C VAL A 231 -3.93 3.21 32.57
N ARG A 232 -3.24 3.87 33.50
CA ARG A 232 -3.85 4.92 34.34
C ARG A 232 -3.96 6.24 33.59
N ASN A 233 -4.85 7.13 34.03
CA ASN A 233 -5.11 8.45 33.40
C ASN A 233 -3.85 9.32 33.19
N TYR A 234 -2.82 9.19 34.02
CA TYR A 234 -1.55 9.92 33.86
C TYR A 234 -0.54 9.25 32.90
N GLN A 235 -0.88 8.09 32.35
CA GLN A 235 -0.08 7.28 31.42
C GLN A 235 -0.66 7.25 30.00
N VAL A 236 -1.87 7.81 29.79
CA VAL A 236 -2.55 7.87 28.49
C VAL A 236 -1.67 8.54 27.43
N ASP A 237 -1.04 9.66 27.76
CA ASP A 237 -0.11 10.34 26.84
C ASP A 237 1.11 9.45 26.50
N THR A 238 1.64 8.71 27.48
CA THR A 238 2.76 7.76 27.26
C THR A 238 2.35 6.58 26.36
N ILE A 239 1.09 6.13 26.45
CA ILE A 239 0.56 5.10 25.54
C ILE A 239 0.30 5.67 24.15
N ASN A 240 -0.25 6.87 24.02
CA ASN A 240 -0.40 7.54 22.73
C ASN A 240 0.97 7.75 22.04
N GLU A 241 2.00 8.15 22.79
CA GLU A 241 3.38 8.19 22.31
C GLU A 241 3.88 6.80 21.88
N LEU A 242 3.71 5.77 22.72
CA LEU A 242 4.10 4.38 22.43
C LEU A 242 3.45 3.84 21.14
N MET A 243 2.15 4.03 20.97
CA MET A 243 1.44 3.62 19.75
C MET A 243 1.95 4.39 18.51
N SER A 244 2.39 5.64 18.68
CA SER A 244 2.89 6.48 17.59
C SER A 244 4.32 6.14 17.10
N VAL A 245 5.12 5.37 17.85
CA VAL A 245 6.52 5.05 17.44
C VAL A 245 6.61 4.07 16.27
N GLY A 246 5.48 3.54 15.80
CA GLY A 246 5.40 2.61 14.67
C GLY A 246 6.01 1.25 15.02
N ILE A 247 5.46 0.57 16.03
CA ILE A 247 5.81 -0.80 16.40
C ILE A 247 5.50 -1.74 15.22
N VAL A 248 6.42 -2.64 14.89
CA VAL A 248 6.20 -3.67 13.85
C VAL A 248 5.49 -4.85 14.47
N GLN A 249 4.38 -5.24 13.85
CA GLN A 249 3.50 -6.35 14.24
C GLN A 249 3.80 -7.54 13.31
N GLY A 250 3.99 -8.73 13.89
CA GLY A 250 4.37 -9.96 13.19
C GLY A 250 3.21 -10.83 12.69
N ASP A 251 2.01 -10.61 13.26
CA ASP A 251 0.72 -11.22 12.92
C ASP A 251 -0.29 -10.07 12.89
N THR A 252 -0.32 -9.35 11.77
CA THR A 252 -1.07 -8.10 11.61
C THR A 252 -2.51 -8.35 11.18
N ASN A 253 -2.80 -9.46 10.49
CA ASN A 253 -4.18 -9.90 10.22
C ASN A 253 -4.80 -10.75 11.35
N ARG A 254 -4.11 -10.84 12.51
CA ARG A 254 -4.58 -11.50 13.73
C ARG A 254 -5.03 -12.96 13.49
N ASN A 255 -4.52 -13.62 12.45
CA ASN A 255 -4.97 -14.94 12.02
C ASN A 255 -4.18 -16.09 12.72
N GLY A 256 -3.07 -15.76 13.37
CA GLY A 256 -2.19 -16.69 14.10
C GLY A 256 -1.03 -17.26 13.28
N THR A 257 -1.03 -17.07 11.96
CA THR A 257 0.17 -17.14 11.11
C THR A 257 1.05 -15.93 11.38
N TYR A 258 2.35 -16.09 11.19
CA TYR A 258 3.32 -14.98 11.23
C TYR A 258 4.10 -15.09 9.92
N GLY A 259 3.60 -14.51 8.82
CA GLY A 259 4.04 -14.89 7.47
C GLY A 259 5.54 -14.70 7.20
N ALA A 260 6.18 -13.76 7.90
CA ALA A 260 7.63 -13.56 7.90
C ALA A 260 8.47 -14.70 8.49
N ARG A 261 7.84 -15.64 9.22
CA ARG A 261 8.46 -16.88 9.73
C ARG A 261 8.33 -18.05 8.75
N GLU A 262 7.33 -18.01 7.88
CA GLU A 262 7.08 -19.07 6.90
C GLU A 262 7.82 -18.82 5.58
N ALA A 263 7.84 -17.56 5.12
CA ALA A 263 8.44 -17.16 3.85
C ALA A 263 9.25 -15.84 3.97
N LYS A 264 10.05 -15.54 2.95
CA LYS A 264 10.59 -14.18 2.78
C LYS A 264 9.40 -13.21 2.57
N PRO A 265 9.29 -12.13 3.35
CA PRO A 265 8.32 -11.08 3.09
C PRO A 265 8.41 -10.54 1.67
N ALA A 266 7.25 -10.34 1.05
CA ALA A 266 7.10 -9.78 -0.28
C ALA A 266 7.46 -8.28 -0.28
N THR A 267 7.85 -7.81 -1.46
CA THR A 267 8.08 -6.39 -1.74
C THR A 267 7.00 -5.88 -2.70
N LEU A 268 6.82 -4.56 -2.79
CA LEU A 268 5.84 -3.96 -3.70
C LEU A 268 6.14 -4.35 -5.16
N LEU A 269 7.40 -4.23 -5.57
CA LEU A 269 7.95 -4.85 -6.79
C LEU A 269 9.25 -5.57 -6.42
N GLU A 270 9.29 -6.88 -6.62
CA GLU A 270 10.43 -7.76 -6.31
C GLU A 270 11.32 -7.87 -7.56
N PRO A 271 12.58 -7.39 -7.53
CA PRO A 271 13.46 -7.42 -8.70
C PRO A 271 13.64 -8.83 -9.27
N GLY A 272 13.50 -8.98 -10.59
CA GLY A 272 13.62 -10.26 -11.29
C GLY A 272 12.43 -11.21 -11.09
N LYS A 273 11.38 -10.82 -10.35
CA LYS A 273 10.28 -11.71 -9.92
C LYS A 273 8.91 -11.01 -10.00
N PRO A 274 8.34 -10.78 -11.19
CA PRO A 274 7.02 -10.19 -11.32
C PRO A 274 5.92 -10.99 -10.60
N ASP A 275 5.95 -12.33 -10.63
CA ASP A 275 4.96 -13.18 -9.94
C ASP A 275 5.11 -13.28 -8.40
N GLU A 276 6.15 -12.67 -7.81
CA GLU A 276 6.30 -12.48 -6.36
C GLU A 276 6.20 -11.00 -5.94
N SER A 277 5.83 -10.11 -6.87
CA SER A 277 5.69 -8.68 -6.64
C SER A 277 4.28 -8.31 -6.16
N TYR A 278 4.15 -7.74 -4.96
CA TYR A 278 2.83 -7.52 -4.34
C TYR A 278 1.91 -6.60 -5.18
N LEU A 279 2.44 -5.58 -5.85
CA LEU A 279 1.61 -4.72 -6.72
C LEU A 279 1.07 -5.49 -7.94
N ILE A 280 1.85 -6.41 -8.51
CA ILE A 280 1.37 -7.32 -9.56
C ILE A 280 0.34 -8.30 -8.98
N GLY A 281 0.57 -8.82 -7.78
CA GLY A 281 -0.40 -9.65 -7.06
C GLY A 281 -1.75 -8.94 -6.86
N ARG A 282 -1.74 -7.66 -6.46
CA ARG A 282 -2.95 -6.82 -6.35
C ARG A 282 -3.60 -6.51 -7.71
N LEU A 283 -2.84 -6.50 -8.81
CA LEU A 283 -3.35 -6.38 -10.19
C LEU A 283 -3.87 -7.70 -10.78
N ARG A 284 -3.45 -8.87 -10.26
CA ARG A 284 -3.94 -10.19 -10.69
C ARG A 284 -5.10 -10.70 -9.83
N GLY A 285 -5.07 -10.44 -8.52
CA GLY A 285 -5.92 -11.08 -7.51
C GLY A 285 -5.23 -12.28 -6.84
N THR A 286 -4.11 -12.76 -7.40
CA THR A 286 -3.30 -13.88 -6.89
C THR A 286 -1.81 -13.54 -6.94
N MET A 287 -1.01 -14.11 -6.03
CA MET A 287 0.46 -14.01 -6.05
C MET A 287 1.07 -15.35 -5.66
N GLY A 288 1.97 -15.90 -6.49
CA GLY A 288 2.48 -17.27 -6.31
C GLY A 288 1.43 -18.38 -6.38
N GLY A 289 0.22 -18.10 -6.89
CA GLY A 289 -0.93 -19.01 -6.92
C GLY A 289 -1.87 -18.89 -5.71
N GLU A 290 -1.53 -18.11 -4.69
CA GLU A 290 -2.39 -17.83 -3.53
C GLU A 290 -3.25 -16.57 -3.77
N PRO A 291 -4.53 -16.53 -3.35
CA PRO A 291 -5.34 -15.31 -3.40
C PRO A 291 -4.75 -14.19 -2.54
N VAL A 292 -4.70 -12.98 -3.08
CA VAL A 292 -4.28 -11.78 -2.33
C VAL A 292 -5.53 -11.10 -1.74
N PRO A 293 -5.66 -10.96 -0.40
CA PRO A 293 -6.81 -10.36 0.26
C PRO A 293 -7.22 -8.97 -0.25
N GLY A 294 -8.52 -8.68 -0.12
CA GLY A 294 -9.16 -7.44 -0.54
C GLY A 294 -9.39 -7.32 -2.06
N SER A 295 -10.37 -6.51 -2.47
CA SER A 295 -10.74 -6.34 -3.89
C SER A 295 -9.55 -5.99 -4.78
N ARG A 296 -9.48 -6.63 -5.95
CA ARG A 296 -8.41 -6.49 -6.96
C ARG A 296 -8.29 -5.05 -7.47
N MET A 297 -7.06 -4.58 -7.69
CA MET A 297 -6.76 -3.27 -8.28
C MET A 297 -6.71 -3.33 -9.82
N PRO A 298 -7.00 -2.23 -10.54
CA PRO A 298 -7.56 -0.95 -10.06
C PRO A 298 -9.03 -1.04 -9.64
N LEU A 299 -9.48 -0.15 -8.74
CA LEU A 299 -10.84 -0.12 -8.16
C LEU A 299 -11.74 1.04 -8.66
N ALA A 300 -11.22 1.87 -9.58
CA ALA A 300 -11.90 3.10 -10.04
C ALA A 300 -11.42 3.56 -11.43
N ASN A 301 -10.76 2.69 -12.20
CA ASN A 301 -10.10 3.02 -13.47
C ASN A 301 -9.99 1.76 -14.34
N GLN A 302 -9.96 1.93 -15.66
CA GLN A 302 -9.77 0.83 -16.62
C GLN A 302 -8.51 0.00 -16.30
N PRO A 303 -8.62 -1.35 -16.25
CA PRO A 303 -7.49 -2.28 -16.07
C PRO A 303 -6.36 -2.11 -17.10
N LEU A 304 -5.23 -2.77 -16.83
CA LEU A 304 -4.12 -2.86 -17.77
C LEU A 304 -4.47 -3.86 -18.89
N SER A 305 -4.21 -3.47 -20.14
CA SER A 305 -4.28 -4.40 -21.27
C SER A 305 -3.09 -5.35 -21.31
N ILE A 306 -3.14 -6.42 -22.12
CA ILE A 306 -2.03 -7.39 -22.25
C ILE A 306 -0.68 -6.70 -22.57
N PRO A 307 -0.56 -5.78 -23.56
CA PRO A 307 0.70 -5.05 -23.79
C PRO A 307 1.15 -4.14 -22.62
N GLU A 308 0.21 -3.67 -21.79
CA GLU A 308 0.53 -2.88 -20.59
C GLU A 308 1.01 -3.77 -19.43
N MET A 309 0.45 -4.98 -19.30
CA MET A 309 0.91 -6.00 -18.36
C MET A 309 2.27 -6.57 -18.76
N LEU A 310 2.48 -6.88 -20.04
CA LEU A 310 3.77 -7.36 -20.56
C LEU A 310 4.88 -6.33 -20.30
N ALA A 311 4.59 -5.04 -20.54
CA ALA A 311 5.53 -3.97 -20.23
C ALA A 311 5.88 -3.88 -18.72
N LEU A 312 4.93 -4.15 -17.83
CA LEU A 312 5.17 -4.21 -16.39
C LEU A 312 5.97 -5.46 -15.98
N PHE A 313 5.62 -6.63 -16.54
CA PHE A 313 6.28 -7.91 -16.26
C PHE A 313 7.74 -7.90 -16.73
N CYS A 314 7.99 -7.57 -18.00
CA CYS A 314 9.36 -7.48 -18.53
C CYS A 314 10.18 -6.35 -17.90
N PHE A 315 9.54 -5.25 -17.48
CA PHE A 315 10.25 -4.22 -16.69
C PHE A 315 10.74 -4.76 -15.36
N VAL A 316 9.93 -5.56 -14.63
CA VAL A 316 10.29 -6.11 -13.32
C VAL A 316 11.24 -7.30 -13.44
N GLU A 317 11.08 -8.17 -14.45
CA GLU A 317 12.00 -9.27 -14.74
C GLU A 317 13.41 -8.77 -15.07
N GLY A 318 13.53 -7.64 -15.77
CA GLY A 318 14.81 -6.99 -16.09
C GLY A 318 15.50 -6.23 -14.94
N LEU A 319 14.99 -6.27 -13.70
CA LEU A 319 15.60 -5.58 -12.56
C LEU A 319 16.62 -6.46 -11.84
N ASP A 320 17.88 -6.00 -11.74
CA ASP A 320 18.88 -6.66 -10.91
C ASP A 320 18.56 -6.52 -9.41
N ALA A 321 18.37 -7.66 -8.74
CA ALA A 321 18.14 -7.76 -7.30
C ALA A 321 19.36 -7.36 -6.45
N ASN A 322 20.53 -7.13 -7.06
CA ASN A 322 21.78 -6.77 -6.40
C ASN A 322 22.19 -5.30 -6.68
N ALA A 323 21.34 -4.51 -7.35
CA ALA A 323 21.68 -3.16 -7.75
C ALA A 323 21.91 -2.22 -6.54
N ASP A 324 23.13 -1.64 -6.44
CA ASP A 324 23.53 -0.66 -5.41
C ASP A 324 22.77 0.69 -5.50
N SER A 325 21.83 0.86 -6.45
CA SER A 325 21.03 2.08 -6.65
C SER A 325 19.71 1.79 -7.35
N PRO A 326 18.65 2.59 -7.12
CA PRO A 326 17.39 2.46 -7.84
C PRO A 326 17.59 2.61 -9.35
N PRO A 327 16.84 1.88 -10.20
CA PRO A 327 16.95 2.00 -11.65
C PRO A 327 16.56 3.40 -12.11
N ASP A 328 17.28 3.96 -13.07
CA ASP A 328 17.03 5.34 -13.55
C ASP A 328 15.72 5.48 -14.36
N GLY A 329 15.12 4.34 -14.74
CA GLY A 329 13.87 4.25 -15.48
C GLY A 329 13.97 4.63 -16.96
N THR A 330 15.16 4.96 -17.45
CA THR A 330 15.45 5.34 -18.84
C THR A 330 16.09 4.23 -19.66
N SER A 331 16.69 3.22 -19.01
CA SER A 331 17.06 1.95 -19.64
C SER A 331 15.88 1.35 -20.44
N PRO A 332 16.15 0.72 -21.60
CA PRO A 332 15.14 -0.02 -22.33
C PRO A 332 14.55 -1.18 -21.51
N ILE A 333 13.29 -1.54 -21.79
CA ILE A 333 12.70 -2.81 -21.33
C ILE A 333 13.08 -3.89 -22.35
N ASP A 334 13.65 -5.00 -21.88
CA ASP A 334 14.05 -6.13 -22.74
C ASP A 334 12.86 -7.04 -23.02
N TYR A 335 12.17 -6.81 -24.15
CA TYR A 335 11.12 -7.69 -24.67
C TYR A 335 11.67 -8.89 -25.45
N LYS A 336 12.99 -8.98 -25.69
CA LYS A 336 13.60 -10.06 -26.48
C LYS A 336 13.92 -11.26 -25.59
N ASP A 337 14.50 -11.00 -24.43
CA ASP A 337 14.97 -12.03 -23.49
C ASP A 337 14.05 -12.17 -22.25
N CYS A 338 12.98 -11.37 -22.17
CA CYS A 338 11.90 -11.51 -21.16
C CYS A 338 11.01 -12.74 -21.40
N SER A 339 10.88 -13.58 -20.38
CA SER A 339 10.17 -14.87 -20.43
C SER A 339 8.69 -14.76 -20.84
N TYR A 340 7.97 -13.74 -20.38
CA TYR A 340 6.54 -13.54 -20.67
C TYR A 340 6.26 -13.07 -22.11
N SER A 341 7.28 -12.85 -22.93
CA SER A 341 7.12 -12.59 -24.37
C SER A 341 6.92 -13.86 -25.22
N GLU A 342 7.00 -15.05 -24.62
CA GLU A 342 6.65 -16.32 -25.27
C GLU A 342 5.13 -16.55 -25.36
N ASP A 343 4.38 -16.14 -24.33
CA ASP A 343 2.92 -16.24 -24.21
C ASP A 343 2.37 -15.00 -23.47
N PRO A 344 2.35 -13.82 -24.11
CA PRO A 344 1.83 -12.61 -23.48
C PRO A 344 0.31 -12.68 -23.27
N GLU A 345 -0.41 -13.49 -24.05
CA GLU A 345 -1.83 -13.79 -23.84
C GLU A 345 -2.10 -14.37 -22.43
N SER A 346 -1.16 -15.11 -21.82
CA SER A 346 -1.24 -15.55 -20.41
C SER A 346 -1.25 -14.41 -19.38
N LEU A 347 -0.72 -13.22 -19.72
CA LEU A 347 -0.78 -12.02 -18.87
C LEU A 347 -2.13 -11.29 -18.94
N ASN A 348 -3.11 -11.87 -19.62
CA ASN A 348 -4.46 -11.35 -19.68
C ASN A 348 -5.08 -11.26 -18.28
N LEU A 349 -5.23 -10.04 -17.76
CA LEU A 349 -5.91 -9.77 -16.50
C LEU A 349 -7.34 -10.34 -16.45
N LEU A 350 -7.93 -10.61 -17.61
CA LEU A 350 -9.30 -11.06 -17.79
C LEU A 350 -9.44 -12.60 -17.76
N GLY A 351 -8.33 -13.35 -17.60
CA GLY A 351 -8.31 -14.82 -17.66
C GLY A 351 -8.61 -15.59 -16.35
N GLU A 352 -8.55 -14.95 -15.18
CA GLU A 352 -8.84 -15.58 -13.86
C GLU A 352 -9.62 -14.62 -12.94
N GLY A 353 -10.25 -13.58 -13.50
CA GLY A 353 -10.38 -12.29 -12.79
C GLY A 353 -11.77 -11.87 -12.29
N VAL A 354 -12.75 -11.84 -13.19
CA VAL A 354 -14.09 -11.25 -12.95
C VAL A 354 -15.13 -11.95 -13.83
N THR A 355 -15.38 -13.23 -13.57
CA THR A 355 -16.42 -14.02 -14.24
C THR A 355 -17.67 -14.15 -13.39
N TRP A 356 -18.74 -14.74 -13.92
CA TRP A 356 -20.00 -14.92 -13.19
C TRP A 356 -19.78 -15.74 -11.91
N SER A 357 -19.19 -16.93 -12.04
CA SER A 357 -18.84 -17.83 -10.93
C SER A 357 -17.79 -17.22 -9.99
N GLY A 358 -16.81 -16.52 -10.58
CA GLY A 358 -15.66 -15.96 -9.89
C GLY A 358 -15.98 -14.74 -9.03
N ARG A 359 -16.90 -13.87 -9.47
CA ARG A 359 -17.13 -12.58 -8.78
C ARG A 359 -18.56 -12.03 -8.86
N VAL A 360 -19.16 -11.96 -10.05
CA VAL A 360 -20.37 -11.14 -10.26
C VAL A 360 -21.61 -11.73 -9.57
N SER A 361 -21.78 -13.05 -9.56
CA SER A 361 -22.86 -13.74 -8.85
C SER A 361 -22.99 -13.27 -7.39
N ARG A 362 -21.89 -13.31 -6.64
CA ARG A 362 -21.82 -12.90 -5.22
C ARG A 362 -22.15 -11.42 -5.00
N ILE A 363 -21.72 -10.54 -5.91
CA ILE A 363 -22.03 -9.10 -5.85
C ILE A 363 -23.53 -8.86 -6.02
N LEU A 364 -24.16 -9.51 -7.01
CA LEU A 364 -25.59 -9.36 -7.27
C LEU A 364 -26.45 -10.04 -6.21
N GLU A 365 -26.07 -11.22 -5.71
CA GLU A 365 -26.77 -11.87 -4.59
C GLU A 365 -26.77 -10.99 -3.33
N ALA A 366 -25.59 -10.50 -2.91
CA ALA A 366 -25.45 -9.72 -1.67
C ALA A 366 -26.11 -8.34 -1.70
N ASN A 367 -26.25 -7.72 -2.89
CA ASN A 367 -26.84 -6.39 -3.05
C ASN A 367 -28.31 -6.40 -3.52
N CYS A 368 -28.72 -7.41 -4.30
CA CYS A 368 -30.03 -7.44 -4.99
C CYS A 368 -30.88 -8.66 -4.62
N GLY A 369 -30.28 -9.78 -4.20
CA GLY A 369 -30.98 -11.05 -3.93
C GLY A 369 -32.07 -10.99 -2.86
N GLY A 370 -32.01 -10.00 -1.94
CA GLY A 370 -33.07 -9.75 -0.96
C GLY A 370 -34.43 -9.31 -1.54
N CYS A 371 -34.48 -8.90 -2.81
CA CYS A 371 -35.70 -8.65 -3.57
C CYS A 371 -35.77 -9.46 -4.88
N HIS A 372 -34.62 -9.71 -5.51
CA HIS A 372 -34.47 -10.55 -6.70
C HIS A 372 -34.07 -11.99 -6.30
N GLY A 373 -34.87 -12.61 -5.43
CA GLY A 373 -34.54 -13.89 -4.83
C GLY A 373 -35.75 -14.65 -4.27
N GLY A 374 -35.55 -15.95 -4.05
CA GLY A 374 -36.56 -16.82 -3.44
C GLY A 374 -37.79 -17.09 -4.32
N ALA A 375 -38.90 -17.48 -3.69
CA ALA A 375 -40.06 -18.04 -4.40
C ALA A 375 -40.97 -17.03 -5.12
N GLN A 376 -40.76 -15.72 -4.94
CA GLN A 376 -41.53 -14.64 -5.58
C GLN A 376 -40.63 -13.42 -5.89
N PRO A 377 -39.65 -13.57 -6.80
CA PRO A 377 -38.65 -12.53 -7.06
C PRO A 377 -39.24 -11.30 -7.77
N ALA A 378 -38.70 -10.13 -7.48
CA ALA A 378 -39.12 -8.87 -8.08
C ALA A 378 -38.88 -8.86 -9.60
N ALA A 379 -39.89 -8.41 -10.36
CA ALA A 379 -39.92 -8.43 -11.83
C ALA A 379 -39.61 -9.81 -12.45
N GLU A 380 -39.90 -10.89 -11.73
CA GLU A 380 -39.64 -12.29 -12.09
C GLU A 380 -38.14 -12.63 -12.32
N LEU A 381 -37.23 -11.68 -12.03
CA LEU A 381 -35.78 -11.86 -12.12
C LEU A 381 -35.24 -12.41 -10.80
N ASN A 382 -34.88 -13.69 -10.79
CA ASN A 382 -34.12 -14.33 -9.72
C ASN A 382 -32.61 -14.17 -9.96
N LEU A 383 -31.86 -13.83 -8.91
CA LEU A 383 -30.40 -13.73 -8.90
C LEU A 383 -29.77 -14.70 -7.88
N THR A 384 -30.58 -15.59 -7.29
CA THR A 384 -30.20 -16.54 -6.23
C THR A 384 -30.55 -17.99 -6.59
N ASP A 385 -30.59 -18.33 -7.88
CA ASP A 385 -30.72 -19.71 -8.37
C ASP A 385 -29.64 -20.05 -9.41
N ASP A 386 -29.53 -21.34 -9.73
CA ASP A 386 -28.55 -21.90 -10.66
C ASP A 386 -28.75 -21.42 -12.12
N GLU A 387 -29.85 -20.70 -12.40
CA GLU A 387 -30.30 -20.30 -13.74
C GLU A 387 -30.14 -18.77 -13.98
N ALA A 388 -29.72 -18.03 -12.95
CA ALA A 388 -29.55 -16.57 -12.95
C ALA A 388 -28.61 -16.05 -14.05
N TYR A 389 -27.47 -16.73 -14.32
CA TYR A 389 -26.56 -16.37 -15.41
C TYR A 389 -27.25 -16.39 -16.78
N THR A 390 -27.92 -17.50 -17.09
CA THR A 390 -28.65 -17.67 -18.35
C THR A 390 -29.81 -16.68 -18.45
N THR A 391 -30.43 -16.34 -17.33
CA THR A 391 -31.51 -15.33 -17.24
C THR A 391 -30.99 -13.92 -17.52
N LEU A 392 -29.80 -13.56 -17.05
CA LEU A 392 -29.18 -12.26 -17.32
C LEU A 392 -28.76 -12.06 -18.78
N LEU A 393 -28.47 -13.12 -19.53
CA LEU A 393 -28.24 -13.05 -20.98
C LEU A 393 -29.54 -12.95 -21.80
N GLY A 394 -30.70 -12.80 -21.15
CA GLY A 394 -32.01 -12.64 -21.77
C GLY A 394 -32.55 -11.20 -21.77
N ALA A 395 -33.63 -10.98 -22.52
CA ALA A 395 -34.29 -9.68 -22.65
C ALA A 395 -34.87 -9.14 -21.33
N SER A 396 -34.72 -7.85 -21.08
CA SER A 396 -35.29 -7.17 -19.91
C SER A 396 -36.82 -7.14 -19.95
N GLN A 397 -37.49 -7.57 -18.88
CA GLN A 397 -38.96 -7.43 -18.76
C GLN A 397 -39.42 -5.97 -18.79
N GLN A 398 -38.60 -5.03 -18.32
CA GLN A 398 -38.95 -3.61 -18.29
C GLN A 398 -38.70 -2.90 -19.62
N GLN A 399 -37.70 -3.35 -20.38
CA GLN A 399 -37.30 -2.76 -21.67
C GLN A 399 -36.88 -3.88 -22.64
N PRO A 400 -37.84 -4.58 -23.28
CA PRO A 400 -37.56 -5.80 -24.06
C PRO A 400 -36.72 -5.63 -25.32
N ASP A 401 -36.40 -4.39 -25.70
CA ASP A 401 -35.47 -4.07 -26.78
C ASP A 401 -33.99 -4.14 -26.35
N LEU A 402 -33.71 -4.34 -25.05
CA LEU A 402 -32.37 -4.57 -24.48
C LEU A 402 -32.32 -5.88 -23.70
N ASN A 403 -31.15 -6.54 -23.70
CA ASN A 403 -30.85 -7.64 -22.77
C ASN A 403 -30.58 -7.08 -21.36
N LEU A 404 -30.76 -7.91 -20.33
CA LEU A 404 -30.32 -7.56 -18.98
C LEU A 404 -28.80 -7.38 -18.97
N VAL A 405 -28.07 -8.26 -19.64
CA VAL A 405 -26.64 -8.14 -19.94
C VAL A 405 -26.43 -8.43 -21.44
N GLU A 406 -25.82 -7.49 -22.14
CA GLU A 406 -25.35 -7.64 -23.52
C GLU A 406 -23.82 -7.85 -23.52
N PRO A 407 -23.32 -9.05 -23.88
CA PRO A 407 -21.90 -9.36 -23.94
C PRO A 407 -21.07 -8.36 -24.74
N GLY A 408 -20.18 -7.65 -24.06
CA GLY A 408 -19.29 -6.64 -24.63
C GLY A 408 -19.82 -5.20 -24.59
N SER A 409 -21.06 -4.97 -24.13
CA SER A 409 -21.73 -3.66 -24.24
C SER A 409 -22.49 -3.27 -22.95
N PRO A 410 -21.84 -2.57 -22.00
CA PRO A 410 -22.53 -2.01 -20.82
C PRO A 410 -23.61 -1.00 -21.21
N GLU A 411 -23.40 -0.25 -22.30
CA GLU A 411 -24.31 0.77 -22.80
C GLU A 411 -25.63 0.16 -23.35
N GLU A 412 -25.61 -1.11 -23.76
CA GLU A 412 -26.80 -1.87 -24.19
C GLU A 412 -27.28 -2.89 -23.13
N SER A 413 -26.62 -2.96 -21.97
CA SER A 413 -26.95 -3.86 -20.86
C SER A 413 -27.91 -3.18 -19.87
N TYR A 414 -29.18 -3.62 -19.83
CA TYR A 414 -30.18 -2.98 -18.96
C TYR A 414 -29.86 -3.09 -17.46
N LEU A 415 -29.17 -4.15 -17.01
CA LEU A 415 -28.65 -4.28 -15.64
C LEU A 415 -27.70 -3.13 -15.31
N TRP A 416 -26.77 -2.81 -16.23
CA TRP A 416 -25.78 -1.75 -16.06
C TRP A 416 -26.47 -0.38 -15.93
N LEU A 417 -27.32 -0.04 -16.88
CA LEU A 417 -28.10 1.21 -16.87
C LEU A 417 -28.90 1.37 -15.55
N LYS A 418 -29.45 0.26 -15.03
CA LYS A 418 -30.21 0.22 -13.77
C LYS A 418 -29.37 0.39 -12.51
N ILE A 419 -28.08 0.02 -12.51
CA ILE A 419 -27.17 0.22 -11.36
C ILE A 419 -26.36 1.52 -11.43
N THR A 420 -26.36 2.22 -12.57
CA THR A 420 -25.72 3.54 -12.74
C THR A 420 -26.69 4.74 -12.75
N ASP A 421 -28.00 4.51 -12.56
CA ASP A 421 -29.07 5.55 -12.59
C ASP A 421 -29.11 6.33 -13.92
N ASP A 422 -29.07 5.61 -15.05
CA ASP A 422 -29.13 6.22 -16.38
C ASP A 422 -30.52 6.81 -16.71
N GLU A 423 -30.59 7.89 -17.49
CA GLU A 423 -31.85 8.58 -17.81
C GLU A 423 -32.84 7.76 -18.66
N SER A 424 -32.40 6.66 -19.28
CA SER A 424 -33.25 5.76 -20.06
C SER A 424 -34.06 4.74 -19.22
N ILE A 425 -33.79 4.60 -17.91
CA ILE A 425 -34.36 3.48 -17.15
C ILE A 425 -35.86 3.60 -16.86
N THR A 426 -36.52 2.46 -16.67
CA THR A 426 -37.90 2.39 -16.18
C THR A 426 -37.96 2.14 -14.67
N GLY A 427 -38.60 3.06 -13.94
CA GLY A 427 -38.65 3.07 -12.47
C GLY A 427 -37.42 3.77 -11.87
N SER A 428 -37.07 3.44 -10.63
CA SER A 428 -35.83 3.94 -9.99
C SER A 428 -34.61 3.09 -10.38
N ALA A 429 -33.40 3.61 -10.14
CA ALA A 429 -32.19 2.80 -10.04
C ALA A 429 -32.30 1.68 -8.99
N MET A 430 -31.40 0.71 -9.09
CA MET A 430 -31.23 -0.42 -8.19
C MET A 430 -29.78 -0.50 -7.69
N PRO A 431 -29.50 -1.11 -6.52
CA PRO A 431 -30.47 -1.62 -5.55
C PRO A 431 -31.23 -0.53 -4.78
N ILE A 432 -32.28 -0.95 -4.07
CA ILE A 432 -33.11 -0.08 -3.23
C ILE A 432 -33.05 -0.62 -1.80
N ASP A 433 -32.69 0.23 -0.85
CA ASP A 433 -32.89 0.02 0.58
C ASP A 433 -34.37 0.28 0.93
N PRO A 434 -35.14 -0.73 1.36
CA PRO A 434 -36.56 -0.57 1.69
C PRO A 434 -36.82 0.33 2.92
N LEU A 435 -35.78 0.72 3.67
CA LEU A 435 -35.87 1.65 4.81
C LEU A 435 -35.56 3.10 4.41
N ASN A 436 -34.58 3.34 3.53
CA ASN A 436 -34.02 4.67 3.30
C ASN A 436 -34.09 5.20 1.85
N GLY A 437 -34.38 4.36 0.85
CA GLY A 437 -34.42 4.78 -0.56
C GLY A 437 -33.37 4.06 -1.41
N THR A 438 -32.56 4.79 -2.18
CA THR A 438 -31.55 4.17 -3.07
C THR A 438 -30.38 3.59 -2.26
N ARG A 439 -29.94 2.37 -2.61
CA ARG A 439 -28.65 1.81 -2.18
C ARG A 439 -27.72 1.84 -3.39
N THR A 440 -26.48 2.27 -3.21
CA THR A 440 -25.45 2.20 -4.26
C THR A 440 -24.55 1.01 -4.02
N LEU A 441 -24.10 0.38 -5.12
CA LEU A 441 -22.92 -0.49 -5.07
C LEU A 441 -21.67 0.39 -4.81
N THR A 442 -20.62 -0.20 -4.25
CA THR A 442 -19.30 0.44 -4.22
C THR A 442 -18.74 0.58 -5.64
N GLN A 443 -17.82 1.53 -5.84
CA GLN A 443 -17.18 1.70 -7.16
C GLN A 443 -16.46 0.42 -7.60
N ALA A 444 -15.90 -0.36 -6.67
CA ALA A 444 -15.26 -1.63 -6.97
C ALA A 444 -16.25 -2.68 -7.54
N GLU A 445 -17.44 -2.79 -6.94
CA GLU A 445 -18.49 -3.70 -7.41
C GLU A 445 -19.07 -3.26 -8.77
N LEU A 446 -19.17 -1.94 -9.01
CA LEU A 446 -19.53 -1.40 -10.32
C LEU A 446 -18.44 -1.67 -11.36
N ASP A 447 -17.17 -1.42 -11.06
CA ASP A 447 -16.05 -1.68 -11.96
C ASP A 447 -15.91 -3.18 -12.25
N ASP A 448 -16.20 -4.06 -11.30
CA ASP A 448 -16.29 -5.51 -11.52
C ASP A 448 -17.41 -5.89 -12.50
N ILE A 449 -18.65 -5.47 -12.25
CA ILE A 449 -19.78 -5.76 -13.14
C ILE A 449 -19.52 -5.18 -14.54
N ARG A 450 -18.99 -3.95 -14.62
CA ARG A 450 -18.59 -3.32 -15.88
C ARG A 450 -17.56 -4.17 -16.61
N THR A 451 -16.49 -4.57 -15.93
CA THR A 451 -15.39 -5.35 -16.51
C THR A 451 -15.89 -6.71 -17.02
N TRP A 452 -16.77 -7.38 -16.27
CA TRP A 452 -17.40 -8.62 -16.71
C TRP A 452 -18.21 -8.42 -18.00
N ILE A 453 -19.06 -7.39 -18.06
CA ILE A 453 -19.87 -7.08 -19.25
C ILE A 453 -18.97 -6.70 -20.45
N GLU A 454 -18.03 -5.75 -20.29
CA GLU A 454 -17.12 -5.30 -21.36
C GLU A 454 -16.30 -6.44 -21.97
N ASN A 455 -16.05 -7.51 -21.20
CA ASN A 455 -15.30 -8.69 -21.64
C ASN A 455 -16.18 -9.90 -22.00
N GLY A 456 -17.41 -9.64 -22.46
CA GLY A 456 -18.28 -10.66 -23.04
C GLY A 456 -19.10 -11.46 -22.02
N ALA A 457 -19.21 -10.97 -20.78
CA ALA A 457 -20.04 -11.54 -19.72
C ALA A 457 -19.85 -13.05 -19.50
N MET A 458 -18.59 -13.50 -19.37
CA MET A 458 -18.25 -14.93 -19.26
C MET A 458 -18.72 -15.60 -17.95
N ASP A 459 -19.08 -16.88 -18.04
CA ASP A 459 -19.58 -17.70 -16.92
C ASP A 459 -18.47 -18.04 -15.91
N GLU A 460 -17.40 -18.67 -16.43
CA GLU A 460 -16.23 -19.19 -15.70
C GLU A 460 -14.95 -18.52 -16.20
#